data_AF-A0A945FAQ1-F1
#
_entry.id   AF-A0A945FAQ1-F1
#
_cell.length_a   1.000
_cell.length_b   1.000
_cell.length_c   1.000
_cell.angle_alpha   90.00
_cell.angle_beta   90.00
_cell.angle_gamma   90.00
#
_symmetry.space_group_name_H-M   'P 1'
#
loop_
_entity.id
_entity.type
_entity.pdbx_description
1 polymer ?
#
loop_
_entity_poly.entity_id
_entity_poly.type
_entity_poly.pdbx_seq_one_letter_code
_entity_poly.pdbx_strand_id
1 'polypeptide(L)'
;MMITTMISHACLVIESRGTTLLTDPIFFDYLWEECNVQCPSIDLDLAKLPKVDILNISHRHQDHFDIRTLAYLAGDAGILAPDAVVLAPRDEILLEVLEKLEFKNITVVEDFKALEIKGLTLTPTPSLNKQDYFPEHGLLVHDGEVTLWNQVDTIVSPDMIKYMHRLYGQLDFAHVRYLPLLEGNFSFHLPLELPMEEYDSFLKVAAATRPKFAVPGSAGFKYRDEFGFLNQYSFPTTQEQFLRDLADFCPEIKTSVFYPSDRAVITPGGVEMQKAASEFVKIRVNDGHKVEFKPVAEVPPIRTRTQDKAQHEKEWQAVVDFIENRFVDLLVEKKAVRSWVDWKVVYQLEVFGQDGSEIWCLDFAGEDAAIIKGRVGKINLYEGIACSELYSLIQNETSWDYVGINGQYRTFKNIYRIRMGEFEHWTRTDDEFLQPLTEVFPAGAEMDREKFMRDVERWKGKV
;
A
#
# COMPACT_ATOMS: atom_id res chain seq x y z
N MET A 1 -10.13 -28.09 13.77
CA MET A 1 -10.57 -27.79 12.38
C MET A 1 -10.67 -26.30 12.28
N MET A 2 -9.95 -25.72 11.32
CA MET A 2 -9.89 -24.29 11.08
C MET A 2 -10.43 -24.00 9.68
N ILE A 3 -11.15 -22.89 9.52
CA ILE A 3 -11.67 -22.43 8.23
C ILE A 3 -11.17 -21.02 8.00
N THR A 4 -10.55 -20.76 6.85
CA THR A 4 -10.25 -19.39 6.40
C THR A 4 -11.12 -19.05 5.19
N THR A 5 -11.70 -17.85 5.18
CA THR A 5 -12.56 -17.32 4.12
C THR A 5 -11.99 -16.00 3.61
N MET A 6 -11.80 -15.87 2.30
CA MET A 6 -11.37 -14.61 1.69
C MET A 6 -12.56 -13.66 1.53
N ILE A 7 -12.48 -12.47 2.13
CA ILE A 7 -13.34 -11.34 1.78
C ILE A 7 -12.75 -10.64 0.56
N SER A 8 -11.56 -10.06 0.69
CA SER A 8 -10.78 -9.44 -0.40
C SER A 8 -9.38 -9.08 0.07
N HIS A 9 -8.40 -9.04 -0.83
CA HIS A 9 -7.02 -8.59 -0.54
C HIS A 9 -6.40 -9.30 0.68
N ALA A 10 -6.22 -8.62 1.82
CA ALA A 10 -5.72 -9.17 3.09
C ALA A 10 -6.83 -9.40 4.14
N CYS A 11 -8.08 -9.10 3.78
CA CYS A 11 -9.23 -9.27 4.64
C CYS A 11 -9.71 -10.72 4.67
N LEU A 12 -9.38 -11.41 5.77
CA LEU A 12 -9.72 -12.81 5.99
C LEU A 12 -10.63 -12.96 7.21
N VAL A 13 -11.57 -13.90 7.12
CA VAL A 13 -12.30 -14.42 8.28
C VAL A 13 -11.77 -15.81 8.57
N ILE A 14 -11.20 -16.00 9.76
CA ILE A 14 -10.64 -17.27 10.24
C ILE A 14 -11.47 -17.76 11.42
N GLU A 15 -12.06 -18.94 11.29
CA GLU A 15 -12.92 -19.55 12.30
C GLU A 15 -12.30 -20.87 12.78
N SER A 16 -12.04 -20.98 14.08
CA SER A 16 -11.68 -22.25 14.73
C SER A 16 -12.00 -22.20 16.22
N ARG A 17 -12.23 -23.36 16.85
CA ARG A 17 -12.54 -23.48 18.29
C ARG A 17 -13.72 -22.63 18.78
N GLY A 18 -14.64 -22.26 17.89
CA GLY A 18 -15.77 -21.36 18.20
C GLY A 18 -15.36 -19.88 18.30
N THR A 19 -14.17 -19.53 17.81
CA THR A 19 -13.59 -18.19 17.83
C THR A 19 -13.41 -17.69 16.39
N THR A 20 -13.82 -16.45 16.16
CA THR A 20 -13.69 -15.77 14.87
C THR A 20 -12.62 -14.69 14.93
N LEU A 21 -11.62 -14.81 14.07
CA LEU A 21 -10.58 -13.82 13.81
C LEU A 21 -10.85 -13.11 12.48
N LEU A 22 -10.91 -11.78 12.50
CA LEU A 22 -10.95 -10.93 11.31
C LEU A 22 -9.60 -10.25 11.15
N THR A 23 -9.00 -10.33 9.97
CA THR A 23 -7.72 -9.64 9.66
C THR A 23 -7.97 -8.46 8.73
N ASP A 24 -7.24 -7.36 8.94
CA ASP A 24 -7.06 -6.23 8.01
C ASP A 24 -8.33 -5.86 7.21
N PRO A 25 -9.43 -5.47 7.89
CA PRO A 25 -10.72 -5.40 7.24
C PRO A 25 -10.88 -4.18 6.35
N ILE A 26 -11.29 -4.44 5.09
CA ILE A 26 -11.72 -3.42 4.14
C ILE A 26 -13.09 -3.81 3.59
N PHE A 27 -14.14 -3.10 3.99
CA PHE A 27 -15.52 -3.43 3.63
C PHE A 27 -16.10 -2.53 2.54
N PHE A 28 -15.52 -1.37 2.31
CA PHE A 28 -16.12 -0.34 1.49
C PHE A 28 -15.20 0.13 0.38
N ASP A 29 -15.78 0.35 -0.80
CA ASP A 29 -15.17 1.19 -1.83
C ASP A 29 -15.50 2.68 -1.55
N TYR A 30 -14.63 3.63 -1.90
CA TYR A 30 -13.26 3.45 -2.42
C TYR A 30 -12.25 3.19 -1.29
N LEU A 31 -11.11 2.56 -1.61
CA LEU A 31 -10.01 2.27 -0.68
C LEU A 31 -8.71 2.96 -1.13
N TRP A 32 -7.73 3.08 -0.21
CA TRP A 32 -6.39 3.68 -0.41
C TRP A 32 -6.40 5.10 -0.99
N GLU A 33 -6.63 6.12 -0.14
CA GLU A 33 -6.83 7.52 -0.55
C GLU A 33 -7.84 7.68 -1.71
N GLU A 34 -8.86 6.82 -1.74
CA GLU A 34 -9.88 6.75 -2.80
C GLU A 34 -9.35 6.45 -4.21
N CYS A 35 -8.12 5.95 -4.36
CA CYS A 35 -7.52 5.62 -5.65
C CYS A 35 -7.93 4.25 -6.19
N ASN A 36 -8.36 3.35 -5.30
CA ASN A 36 -8.50 1.93 -5.61
C ASN A 36 -9.92 1.42 -5.27
N VAL A 37 -10.25 0.28 -5.88
CA VAL A 37 -11.43 -0.53 -5.58
C VAL A 37 -11.03 -1.99 -5.53
N GLN A 38 -11.84 -2.81 -4.88
CA GLN A 38 -11.60 -4.26 -4.84
C GLN A 38 -11.69 -4.90 -6.23
N CYS A 39 -10.80 -5.86 -6.49
CA CYS A 39 -10.70 -6.58 -7.75
C CYS A 39 -10.39 -8.08 -7.48
N PRO A 40 -11.33 -9.00 -7.75
CA PRO A 40 -12.65 -8.75 -8.32
C PRO A 40 -13.56 -7.98 -7.36
N SER A 41 -14.48 -7.18 -7.89
CA SER A 41 -15.45 -6.48 -7.04
C SER A 41 -16.39 -7.46 -6.32
N ILE A 42 -16.77 -7.14 -5.09
CA ILE A 42 -17.56 -8.02 -4.22
C ILE A 42 -18.91 -7.39 -3.84
N ASP A 43 -19.83 -8.26 -3.44
CA ASP A 43 -20.98 -7.94 -2.61
C ASP A 43 -20.75 -8.56 -1.22
N LEU A 44 -20.57 -7.71 -0.21
CA LEU A 44 -20.38 -8.10 1.18
C LEU A 44 -21.67 -7.85 1.98
N ASP A 45 -22.30 -8.92 2.45
CA ASP A 45 -23.47 -8.90 3.31
C ASP A 45 -23.02 -8.83 4.79
N LEU A 46 -22.82 -7.60 5.26
CA LEU A 46 -22.35 -7.30 6.62
C LEU A 46 -23.23 -7.91 7.71
N ALA A 47 -24.54 -8.10 7.44
CA ALA A 47 -25.46 -8.69 8.40
C ALA A 47 -25.25 -10.21 8.60
N LYS A 48 -24.55 -10.87 7.67
CA LYS A 48 -24.20 -12.29 7.76
C LYS A 48 -22.76 -12.53 8.20
N LEU A 49 -21.97 -11.48 8.42
CA LEU A 49 -20.64 -11.67 8.99
C LEU A 49 -20.77 -12.33 10.38
N PRO A 50 -19.96 -13.36 10.67
CA PRO A 50 -19.91 -13.93 11.99
C PRO A 50 -19.45 -12.87 13.01
N LYS A 51 -19.86 -13.04 14.27
CA LYS A 51 -19.37 -12.20 15.36
C LYS A 51 -17.87 -12.36 15.48
N VAL A 52 -17.15 -11.25 15.48
CA VAL A 52 -15.69 -11.19 15.51
C VAL A 52 -15.21 -11.13 16.96
N ASP A 53 -14.47 -12.14 17.38
CA ASP A 53 -13.86 -12.22 18.70
C ASP A 53 -12.49 -11.56 18.75
N ILE A 54 -11.78 -11.55 17.62
CA ILE A 54 -10.43 -11.03 17.50
C ILE A 54 -10.34 -10.22 16.22
N LEU A 55 -9.99 -8.96 16.33
CA LEU A 55 -9.66 -8.10 15.19
C LEU A 55 -8.14 -7.96 15.15
N ASN A 56 -7.49 -8.39 14.08
CA ASN A 56 -6.06 -8.22 13.88
C ASN A 56 -5.80 -7.16 12.81
N ILE A 57 -4.97 -6.19 13.15
CA ILE A 57 -4.44 -5.18 12.24
C ILE A 57 -2.95 -5.43 12.13
N SER A 58 -2.47 -5.79 10.94
CA SER A 58 -1.06 -6.15 10.72
C SER A 58 -0.12 -4.95 10.74
N HIS A 59 -0.53 -3.84 10.11
CA HIS A 59 0.21 -2.59 9.99
C HIS A 59 -0.71 -1.47 9.51
N ARG A 60 -0.16 -0.28 9.27
CA ARG A 60 -0.94 0.93 9.00
C ARG A 60 -0.98 1.38 7.53
N HIS A 61 -0.55 0.59 6.54
CA HIS A 61 -0.89 0.95 5.15
C HIS A 61 -2.41 0.90 4.95
N GLN A 62 -2.97 1.76 4.11
CA GLN A 62 -4.42 2.00 4.06
C GLN A 62 -5.24 0.84 3.48
N ASP A 63 -4.62 -0.05 2.73
CA ASP A 63 -5.18 -1.34 2.31
C ASP A 63 -5.18 -2.41 3.41
N HIS A 64 -4.52 -2.16 4.54
CA HIS A 64 -4.60 -3.00 5.73
C HIS A 64 -5.32 -2.31 6.90
N PHE A 65 -5.39 -0.98 6.85
CA PHE A 65 -5.87 -0.11 7.92
C PHE A 65 -6.89 0.91 7.40
N ASP A 66 -8.03 0.42 6.93
CA ASP A 66 -9.12 1.25 6.42
C ASP A 66 -9.94 1.89 7.55
N ILE A 67 -9.79 3.21 7.73
CA ILE A 67 -10.42 3.96 8.83
C ILE A 67 -11.93 3.94 8.72
N ARG A 68 -12.50 3.91 7.50
CA ARG A 68 -13.94 3.84 7.30
C ARG A 68 -14.50 2.53 7.85
N THR A 69 -13.87 1.41 7.51
CA THR A 69 -14.23 0.08 8.03
C THR A 69 -14.05 0.01 9.54
N LEU A 70 -12.96 0.56 10.07
CA LEU A 70 -12.73 0.59 11.52
C LEU A 70 -13.77 1.46 12.27
N ALA A 71 -14.14 2.61 11.72
CA ALA A 71 -15.18 3.47 12.29
C ALA A 71 -16.55 2.75 12.31
N TYR A 72 -16.86 1.98 11.27
CA TYR A 72 -18.05 1.14 11.21
C TYR A 72 -18.02 0.01 12.25
N LEU A 73 -16.88 -0.68 12.39
CA LEU A 73 -16.69 -1.76 13.36
C LEU A 73 -16.77 -1.28 14.82
N ALA A 74 -16.20 -0.11 15.11
CA ALA A 74 -16.21 0.48 16.45
C ALA A 74 -17.59 1.05 16.85
N GLY A 75 -18.43 1.38 15.87
CA GLY A 75 -19.80 1.85 16.10
C GLY A 75 -20.77 0.74 16.50
N ASP A 76 -22.07 1.01 16.37
CA ASP A 76 -23.14 0.08 16.75
C ASP A 76 -23.42 -1.01 15.70
N ALA A 77 -22.48 -1.27 14.78
CA ALA A 77 -22.64 -2.27 13.72
C ALA A 77 -22.89 -3.69 14.28
N GLY A 78 -22.48 -3.94 15.53
CA GLY A 78 -22.69 -5.23 16.17
C GLY A 78 -21.95 -6.35 15.44
N ILE A 79 -20.80 -6.08 14.84
CA ILE A 79 -19.94 -7.13 14.26
C ILE A 79 -18.96 -7.66 15.30
N LEU A 80 -18.35 -6.75 16.09
CA LEU A 80 -17.46 -7.14 17.17
C LEU A 80 -18.25 -7.79 18.33
N ALA A 81 -17.66 -8.82 18.93
CA ALA A 81 -18.12 -9.36 20.20
C ALA A 81 -17.90 -8.34 21.33
N PRO A 82 -18.70 -8.34 22.42
CA PRO A 82 -18.54 -7.39 23.53
C PRO A 82 -17.17 -7.44 24.20
N ASP A 83 -16.51 -8.59 24.19
CA ASP A 83 -15.19 -8.85 24.74
C ASP A 83 -14.13 -9.05 23.65
N ALA A 84 -14.38 -8.56 22.43
CA ALA A 84 -13.45 -8.69 21.32
C ALA A 84 -12.07 -8.11 21.68
N VAL A 85 -11.01 -8.77 21.24
CA VAL A 85 -9.63 -8.30 21.42
C VAL A 85 -9.16 -7.67 20.11
N VAL A 86 -8.59 -6.46 20.18
CA VAL A 86 -7.97 -5.82 19.01
C VAL A 86 -6.47 -5.99 19.11
N LEU A 87 -5.86 -6.68 18.16
CA LEU A 87 -4.42 -6.84 18.03
C LEU A 87 -3.88 -5.76 17.11
N ALA A 88 -2.87 -5.05 17.57
CA ALA A 88 -2.25 -3.96 16.84
C ALA A 88 -0.74 -3.94 17.08
N PRO A 89 0.07 -3.56 16.08
CA PRO A 89 1.49 -3.39 16.29
C PRO A 89 1.77 -2.16 17.16
N ARG A 90 3.01 -2.02 17.65
CA ARG A 90 3.42 -0.85 18.45
C ARG A 90 3.67 0.36 17.54
N ASP A 91 2.58 0.93 17.04
CA ASP A 91 2.59 2.07 16.14
C ASP A 91 1.78 3.24 16.73
N GLU A 92 2.40 4.40 16.93
CA GLU A 92 1.76 5.52 17.65
C GLU A 92 0.55 6.09 16.90
N ILE A 93 0.62 6.17 15.57
CA ILE A 93 -0.45 6.76 14.75
C ILE A 93 -1.65 5.80 14.69
N LEU A 94 -1.40 4.52 14.43
CA LEU A 94 -2.41 3.46 14.43
C LEU A 94 -3.11 3.39 15.79
N LEU A 95 -2.34 3.38 16.89
CA LEU A 95 -2.90 3.31 18.24
C LEU A 95 -3.72 4.57 18.58
N GLU A 96 -3.28 5.76 18.15
CA GLU A 96 -4.07 6.99 18.29
C GLU A 96 -5.39 6.88 17.53
N VAL A 97 -5.38 6.41 16.29
CA VAL A 97 -6.61 6.20 15.51
C VAL A 97 -7.56 5.25 16.22
N LEU A 98 -7.09 4.11 16.72
CA LEU A 98 -7.92 3.15 17.47
C LEU A 98 -8.51 3.78 18.74
N GLU A 99 -7.72 4.58 19.47
CA GLU A 99 -8.20 5.35 20.61
C GLU A 99 -9.29 6.35 20.21
N LYS A 100 -9.06 7.13 19.13
CA LYS A 100 -10.02 8.13 18.63
C LYS A 100 -11.32 7.49 18.15
N LEU A 101 -11.26 6.31 17.54
CA LEU A 101 -12.42 5.52 17.16
C LEU A 101 -13.07 4.78 18.35
N GLU A 102 -12.49 4.90 19.54
CA GLU A 102 -13.00 4.39 20.82
C GLU A 102 -12.99 2.86 20.95
N PHE A 103 -12.14 2.16 20.18
CA PHE A 103 -11.94 0.73 20.35
C PHE A 103 -11.58 0.38 21.79
N LYS A 104 -12.10 -0.76 22.26
CA LYS A 104 -11.82 -1.30 23.59
C LYS A 104 -10.88 -2.50 23.46
N ASN A 105 -10.20 -2.82 24.57
CA ASN A 105 -9.41 -4.06 24.69
C ASN A 105 -8.32 -4.23 23.61
N ILE A 106 -7.56 -3.15 23.39
CA ILE A 106 -6.42 -3.15 22.47
C ILE A 106 -5.23 -3.84 23.14
N THR A 107 -4.65 -4.83 22.45
CA THR A 107 -3.44 -5.53 22.83
C THR A 107 -2.34 -5.21 21.83
N VAL A 108 -1.33 -4.49 22.30
CA VAL A 108 -0.11 -4.24 21.50
C VAL A 108 0.68 -5.52 21.40
N VAL A 109 0.93 -5.97 20.17
CA VAL A 109 1.66 -7.20 19.91
C VAL A 109 3.18 -7.00 19.92
N GLU A 110 3.91 -8.10 20.12
CA GLU A 110 5.36 -8.15 20.07
C GLU A 110 5.82 -9.32 19.21
N ASP A 111 6.97 -9.16 18.56
CA ASP A 111 7.57 -10.14 17.67
C ASP A 111 7.68 -11.51 18.34
N PHE A 112 7.07 -12.52 17.71
CA PHE A 112 7.09 -13.91 18.14
C PHE A 112 6.56 -14.18 19.56
N LYS A 113 5.86 -13.22 20.17
CA LYS A 113 5.23 -13.40 21.47
C LYS A 113 3.82 -13.97 21.27
N ALA A 114 3.67 -15.25 21.58
CA ALA A 114 2.39 -15.94 21.48
C ALA A 114 1.34 -15.36 22.45
N LEU A 115 0.11 -15.23 21.96
CA LEU A 115 -1.07 -14.81 22.70
C LEU A 115 -2.12 -15.93 22.66
N GLU A 116 -2.63 -16.31 23.82
CA GLU A 116 -3.70 -17.32 23.94
C GLU A 116 -5.05 -16.61 24.10
N ILE A 117 -5.89 -16.68 23.08
CA ILE A 117 -7.19 -16.00 23.07
C ILE A 117 -8.26 -16.98 22.59
N LYS A 118 -9.22 -17.30 23.48
CA LYS A 118 -10.38 -18.16 23.19
C LYS A 118 -10.02 -19.45 22.43
N GLY A 119 -8.95 -20.13 22.87
CA GLY A 119 -8.52 -21.42 22.30
C GLY A 119 -7.69 -21.33 21.01
N LEU A 120 -7.32 -20.12 20.59
CA LEU A 120 -6.32 -19.89 19.54
C LEU A 120 -5.03 -19.38 20.14
N THR A 121 -3.90 -19.93 19.69
CA THR A 121 -2.57 -19.35 19.89
C THR A 121 -2.24 -18.48 18.69
N LEU A 122 -2.02 -17.20 18.92
CA LEU A 122 -1.74 -16.19 17.91
C LEU A 122 -0.32 -15.68 18.09
N THR A 123 0.52 -15.85 17.07
CA THR A 123 1.94 -15.46 17.12
C THR A 123 2.28 -14.52 15.97
N PRO A 124 2.38 -13.21 16.25
CA PRO A 124 2.80 -12.21 15.28
C PRO A 124 4.24 -12.46 14.81
N THR A 125 4.43 -12.54 13.50
CA THR A 125 5.73 -12.74 12.86
C THR A 125 6.27 -11.39 12.40
N PRO A 126 7.47 -10.96 12.85
CA PRO A 126 8.02 -9.67 12.43
C PRO A 126 8.26 -9.57 10.93
N SER A 127 8.35 -8.35 10.43
CA SER A 127 8.78 -8.03 9.06
C SER A 127 10.18 -7.41 9.04
N LEU A 128 10.97 -7.77 8.03
CA LEU A 128 12.23 -7.13 7.68
C LEU A 128 12.05 -6.03 6.63
N ASN A 129 10.81 -5.62 6.37
CA ASN A 129 10.52 -4.45 5.56
C ASN A 129 11.22 -3.22 6.18
N LYS A 130 12.11 -2.60 5.40
CA LYS A 130 12.87 -1.40 5.77
C LYS A 130 12.40 -0.16 5.02
N GLN A 131 11.41 -0.31 4.13
CA GLN A 131 10.84 0.81 3.38
C GLN A 131 9.98 1.66 4.32
N ASP A 132 9.32 1.01 5.27
CA ASP A 132 8.50 1.67 6.27
C ASP A 132 9.25 1.94 7.58
N TYR A 133 8.90 3.04 8.23
CA TYR A 133 9.43 3.46 9.52
C TYR A 133 8.55 3.04 10.70
N PHE A 134 7.60 2.14 10.44
CA PHE A 134 6.65 1.61 11.39
C PHE A 134 6.61 0.08 11.34
N PRO A 135 6.18 -0.58 12.43
CA PRO A 135 6.13 -2.03 12.49
C PRO A 135 5.06 -2.65 11.59
N GLU A 136 5.38 -3.84 11.09
CA GLU A 136 4.50 -4.70 10.30
C GLU A 136 4.62 -6.15 10.75
N HIS A 137 3.48 -6.84 10.86
CA HIS A 137 3.40 -8.22 11.34
C HIS A 137 2.54 -9.12 10.46
N GLY A 138 3.11 -10.23 10.01
CA GLY A 138 2.36 -11.42 9.65
C GLY A 138 1.82 -12.12 10.89
N LEU A 139 0.96 -13.13 10.72
CA LEU A 139 0.30 -13.78 11.84
C LEU A 139 0.25 -15.30 11.68
N LEU A 140 0.84 -16.02 12.64
CA LEU A 140 0.59 -17.45 12.82
C LEU A 140 -0.66 -17.64 13.68
N VAL A 141 -1.58 -18.48 13.21
CA VAL A 141 -2.79 -18.87 13.92
C VAL A 141 -2.75 -20.37 14.14
N HIS A 142 -2.70 -20.80 15.39
CA HIS A 142 -2.66 -22.20 15.77
C HIS A 142 -3.86 -22.56 16.66
N ASP A 143 -4.54 -23.67 16.37
CA ASP A 143 -5.75 -24.10 17.11
C ASP A 143 -5.53 -25.33 18.00
N GLY A 144 -4.26 -25.72 18.22
CA GLY A 144 -3.88 -26.95 18.93
C GLY A 144 -3.72 -28.17 18.02
N GLU A 145 -4.23 -28.14 16.79
CA GLU A 145 -4.16 -29.25 15.82
C GLU A 145 -3.53 -28.85 14.49
N VAL A 146 -3.86 -27.66 13.99
CA VAL A 146 -3.36 -27.12 12.72
C VAL A 146 -2.84 -25.70 12.88
N THR A 147 -1.93 -25.32 11.98
CA THR A 147 -1.32 -23.99 11.95
C THR A 147 -1.48 -23.35 10.57
N LEU A 148 -2.10 -22.16 10.56
CA LEU A 148 -2.17 -21.26 9.41
C LEU A 148 -1.15 -20.12 9.59
N TRP A 149 -0.53 -19.69 8.50
CA TRP A 149 0.21 -18.42 8.47
C TRP A 149 -0.42 -17.45 7.47
N ASN A 150 -0.79 -16.27 7.93
CA ASN A 150 -1.11 -15.14 7.07
C ASN A 150 0.16 -14.28 6.94
N GLN A 151 0.83 -14.35 5.79
CA GLN A 151 2.10 -13.64 5.58
C GLN A 151 1.91 -12.12 5.48
N VAL A 152 0.78 -11.64 4.96
CA VAL A 152 0.61 -10.24 4.54
C VAL A 152 1.82 -9.72 3.75
N ASP A 153 2.29 -8.52 4.04
CA ASP A 153 3.40 -7.85 3.36
C ASP A 153 4.77 -8.26 3.92
N THR A 154 4.78 -9.19 4.89
CA THR A 154 5.96 -9.55 5.68
C THR A 154 7.11 -10.10 4.86
N ILE A 155 8.24 -9.39 4.94
CA ILE A 155 9.55 -9.84 4.46
C ILE A 155 10.22 -10.65 5.57
N VAL A 156 10.54 -11.91 5.29
CA VAL A 156 11.11 -12.83 6.30
C VAL A 156 12.53 -13.26 5.96
N SER A 157 13.32 -13.59 6.99
CA SER A 157 14.62 -14.25 6.84
C SER A 157 14.52 -15.77 7.02
N PRO A 158 15.52 -16.53 6.54
CA PRO A 158 15.60 -17.97 6.82
C PRO A 158 15.58 -18.32 8.32
N ASP A 159 16.14 -17.47 9.19
CA ASP A 159 16.16 -17.73 10.64
C ASP A 159 14.79 -17.52 11.29
N MET A 160 14.00 -16.56 10.78
CA MET A 160 12.60 -16.38 11.17
C MET A 160 11.77 -17.59 10.74
N ILE A 161 11.93 -18.08 9.51
CA ILE A 161 11.26 -19.30 9.03
C ILE A 161 11.62 -20.51 9.90
N LYS A 162 12.91 -20.71 10.21
CA LYS A 162 13.34 -21.78 11.14
C LYS A 162 12.72 -21.61 12.52
N TYR A 163 12.55 -20.38 13.00
CA TYR A 163 11.89 -20.11 14.28
C TYR A 163 10.41 -20.50 14.23
N MET A 164 9.68 -20.14 13.17
CA MET A 164 8.30 -20.56 12.94
C MET A 164 8.17 -22.10 12.95
N HIS A 165 9.08 -22.82 12.28
CA HIS A 165 9.12 -24.29 12.30
C HIS A 165 9.41 -24.87 13.69
N ARG A 166 10.23 -24.20 14.51
CA ARG A 166 10.47 -24.65 15.89
C ARG A 166 9.24 -24.48 16.77
N LEU A 167 8.42 -23.46 16.52
CA LEU A 167 7.19 -23.24 17.28
C LEU A 167 6.10 -24.26 16.95
N TYR A 168 5.86 -24.50 15.66
CA TYR A 168 4.65 -25.23 15.22
C TYR A 168 4.92 -26.37 14.24
N GLY A 169 6.18 -26.67 13.92
CA GLY A 169 6.53 -27.65 12.91
C GLY A 169 6.19 -27.17 11.50
N GLN A 170 5.76 -28.10 10.64
CA GLN A 170 5.34 -27.76 9.29
C GLN A 170 3.95 -27.11 9.32
N LEU A 171 3.81 -25.95 8.66
CA LEU A 171 2.54 -25.27 8.53
C LEU A 171 1.55 -26.06 7.69
N ASP A 172 0.26 -26.04 8.06
CA ASP A 172 -0.79 -26.73 7.30
C ASP A 172 -1.29 -25.89 6.14
N PHE A 173 -1.36 -24.57 6.33
CA PHE A 173 -1.86 -23.62 5.35
C PHE A 173 -1.09 -22.30 5.41
N ALA A 174 -0.80 -21.67 4.27
CA ALA A 174 -0.21 -20.35 4.23
C ALA A 174 -0.86 -19.47 3.16
N HIS A 175 -1.19 -18.24 3.53
CA HIS A 175 -1.36 -17.15 2.58
C HIS A 175 0.02 -16.56 2.33
N VAL A 176 0.50 -16.62 1.09
CA VAL A 176 1.85 -16.19 0.71
C VAL A 176 1.81 -14.99 -0.22
N ARG A 177 2.83 -14.14 -0.12
CA ARG A 177 3.06 -13.05 -1.09
C ARG A 177 3.26 -13.64 -2.48
N TYR A 178 2.65 -13.02 -3.48
CA TYR A 178 2.71 -13.49 -4.88
C TYR A 178 2.93 -12.39 -5.91
N LEU A 179 2.57 -11.15 -5.56
CA LEU A 179 2.57 -10.01 -6.47
C LEU A 179 3.49 -8.92 -5.94
N PRO A 180 4.62 -8.63 -6.63
CA PRO A 180 5.42 -7.47 -6.30
C PRO A 180 4.71 -6.25 -6.87
N LEU A 181 4.04 -5.48 -6.00
CA LEU A 181 3.28 -4.30 -6.40
C LEU A 181 4.22 -3.20 -6.89
N LEU A 182 3.91 -2.63 -8.06
CA LEU A 182 4.67 -1.52 -8.66
C LEU A 182 3.90 -0.20 -8.54
N GLU A 183 3.18 -0.03 -7.44
CA GLU A 183 2.45 1.21 -7.15
C GLU A 183 3.41 2.38 -7.05
N GLY A 184 3.03 3.52 -7.65
CA GLY A 184 3.91 4.69 -7.74
C GLY A 184 5.07 4.57 -8.73
N ASN A 185 5.53 3.37 -9.14
CA ASN A 185 6.70 3.25 -10.03
C ASN A 185 6.55 4.05 -11.33
N PHE A 186 5.34 4.03 -11.90
CA PHE A 186 5.01 4.84 -13.08
C PHE A 186 5.20 6.34 -12.81
N SER A 187 4.63 6.85 -11.71
CA SER A 187 4.70 8.26 -11.31
C SER A 187 6.14 8.70 -11.04
N PHE A 188 6.94 7.85 -10.39
CA PHE A 188 8.31 8.16 -9.98
C PHE A 188 9.39 7.78 -11.02
N HIS A 189 9.00 7.35 -12.21
CA HIS A 189 9.90 6.88 -13.27
C HIS A 189 10.89 5.82 -12.77
N LEU A 190 10.36 4.87 -11.99
CA LEU A 190 11.05 3.67 -11.55
C LEU A 190 10.81 2.52 -12.55
N PRO A 191 11.56 1.41 -12.46
CA PRO A 191 11.39 0.27 -13.37
C PRO A 191 9.94 -0.24 -13.43
N LEU A 192 9.47 -0.49 -14.65
CA LEU A 192 8.12 -1.01 -14.96
C LEU A 192 8.24 -2.42 -15.55
N GLU A 193 8.98 -3.27 -14.86
CA GLU A 193 9.19 -4.68 -15.18
C GLU A 193 8.98 -5.52 -13.93
N LEU A 194 8.76 -6.83 -14.09
CA LEU A 194 8.71 -7.75 -12.95
C LEU A 194 10.04 -7.68 -12.19
N PRO A 195 10.07 -7.23 -10.93
CA PRO A 195 11.29 -7.16 -10.14
C PRO A 195 11.76 -8.58 -9.81
N MET A 196 12.66 -9.10 -10.65
CA MET A 196 13.03 -10.52 -10.64
C MET A 196 13.60 -10.98 -9.29
N GLU A 197 14.39 -10.16 -8.62
CA GLU A 197 14.96 -10.49 -7.30
C GLU A 197 13.89 -10.59 -6.21
N GLU A 198 12.92 -9.65 -6.20
CA GLU A 198 11.81 -9.69 -5.25
C GLU A 198 10.88 -10.87 -5.55
N TYR A 199 10.53 -11.10 -6.81
CA TYR A 199 9.68 -12.22 -7.21
C TYR A 199 10.31 -13.59 -6.91
N ASP A 200 11.60 -13.76 -7.18
CA ASP A 200 12.39 -14.94 -6.79
C ASP A 200 12.38 -15.14 -5.26
N SER A 201 12.43 -14.04 -4.49
CA SER A 201 12.32 -14.12 -3.03
C SER A 201 10.99 -14.71 -2.56
N PHE A 202 9.87 -14.45 -3.26
CA PHE A 202 8.56 -15.02 -2.91
C PHE A 202 8.55 -16.54 -3.08
N LEU A 203 9.07 -17.04 -4.19
CA LEU A 203 9.22 -18.47 -4.44
C LEU A 203 10.12 -19.15 -3.40
N LYS A 204 11.25 -18.51 -3.08
CA LYS A 204 12.19 -18.99 -2.04
C LYS A 204 11.57 -19.00 -0.65
N VAL A 205 10.79 -17.99 -0.28
CA VAL A 205 10.09 -17.94 1.01
C VAL A 205 9.03 -19.02 1.09
N ALA A 206 8.22 -19.22 0.05
CA ALA A 206 7.23 -20.30 0.00
C ALA A 206 7.89 -21.67 0.13
N ALA A 207 8.95 -21.93 -0.63
CA ALA A 207 9.72 -23.18 -0.59
C ALA A 207 10.41 -23.42 0.77
N ALA A 208 11.02 -22.38 1.36
CA ALA A 208 11.68 -22.48 2.66
C ALA A 208 10.67 -22.70 3.80
N THR A 209 9.50 -22.05 3.73
CA THR A 209 8.42 -22.21 4.70
C THR A 209 7.76 -23.59 4.57
N ARG A 210 7.71 -24.13 3.34
CA ARG A 210 7.24 -25.47 3.01
C ARG A 210 5.87 -25.82 3.64
N PRO A 211 4.84 -24.96 3.50
CA PRO A 211 3.51 -25.29 4.00
C PRO A 211 2.95 -26.51 3.26
N LYS A 212 2.06 -27.28 3.89
CA LYS A 212 1.37 -28.38 3.21
C LYS A 212 0.45 -27.89 2.09
N PHE A 213 -0.09 -26.68 2.25
CA PHE A 213 -0.91 -26.00 1.26
C PHE A 213 -0.62 -24.50 1.26
N ALA A 214 -0.49 -23.88 0.09
CA ALA A 214 -0.30 -22.44 -0.05
C ALA A 214 -1.34 -21.83 -1.00
N VAL A 215 -1.75 -20.61 -0.68
CA VAL A 215 -2.57 -19.78 -1.57
C VAL A 215 -1.97 -18.38 -1.69
N PRO A 216 -2.17 -17.70 -2.82
CA PRO A 216 -1.83 -16.28 -2.95
C PRO A 216 -2.63 -15.45 -1.94
N GLY A 217 -1.98 -14.50 -1.26
CA GLY A 217 -2.61 -13.53 -0.35
C GLY A 217 -2.18 -12.09 -0.65
N SER A 218 -2.88 -11.12 -0.06
CA SER A 218 -2.49 -9.69 -0.02
C SER A 218 -2.23 -9.04 -1.39
N ALA A 219 -3.10 -9.31 -2.36
CA ALA A 219 -3.31 -8.48 -3.54
C ALA A 219 -4.69 -8.81 -4.11
N GLY A 220 -5.56 -7.79 -4.24
CA GLY A 220 -6.99 -8.00 -4.48
C GLY A 220 -7.74 -6.72 -4.82
N PHE A 221 -7.06 -5.79 -5.49
CA PHE A 221 -7.57 -4.47 -5.82
C PHE A 221 -7.08 -4.04 -7.20
N LYS A 222 -7.62 -2.92 -7.67
CA LYS A 222 -7.20 -2.22 -8.88
C LYS A 222 -7.42 -0.72 -8.68
N TYR A 223 -6.79 0.10 -9.50
CA TYR A 223 -7.16 1.51 -9.65
C TYR A 223 -8.58 1.65 -10.17
N ARG A 224 -9.34 2.57 -9.58
CA ARG A 224 -10.68 2.96 -10.05
C ARG A 224 -10.62 3.63 -11.41
N ASP A 225 -11.76 3.80 -12.07
CA ASP A 225 -11.84 4.21 -13.47
C ASP A 225 -11.08 5.52 -13.77
N GLU A 226 -11.09 6.47 -12.85
CA GLU A 226 -10.37 7.76 -12.94
C GLU A 226 -8.85 7.63 -13.07
N PHE A 227 -8.29 6.57 -12.49
CA PHE A 227 -6.85 6.25 -12.50
C PHE A 227 -6.58 4.92 -13.20
N GLY A 228 -7.59 4.36 -13.90
CA GLY A 228 -7.60 2.98 -14.34
C GLY A 228 -6.52 2.63 -15.38
N PHE A 229 -5.90 3.63 -16.00
CA PHE A 229 -4.74 3.44 -16.87
C PHE A 229 -3.54 2.85 -16.11
N LEU A 230 -3.38 3.16 -14.82
CA LEU A 230 -2.30 2.67 -13.97
C LEU A 230 -2.36 1.16 -13.73
N ASN A 231 -3.54 0.55 -13.90
CA ASN A 231 -3.69 -0.90 -13.82
C ASN A 231 -2.77 -1.66 -14.80
N GLN A 232 -2.37 -1.02 -15.90
CA GLN A 232 -1.46 -1.59 -16.88
C GLN A 232 0.02 -1.56 -16.44
N TYR A 233 0.33 -0.91 -15.33
CA TYR A 233 1.70 -0.62 -14.88
C TYR A 233 2.02 -1.13 -13.48
N SER A 234 1.01 -1.50 -12.67
CA SER A 234 1.20 -1.77 -11.23
C SER A 234 1.20 -3.24 -10.83
N PHE A 235 0.69 -4.14 -11.68
CA PHE A 235 0.42 -5.54 -11.31
C PHE A 235 1.17 -6.53 -12.21
N PRO A 236 2.51 -6.71 -12.06
CA PRO A 236 3.36 -7.44 -13.01
C PRO A 236 3.14 -8.96 -13.08
N THR A 237 2.39 -9.55 -12.15
CA THR A 237 2.09 -10.99 -12.11
C THR A 237 0.62 -11.25 -11.77
N THR A 238 0.20 -12.51 -11.94
CA THR A 238 -1.14 -12.99 -11.59
C THR A 238 -1.04 -14.14 -10.58
N GLN A 239 -2.13 -14.45 -9.89
CA GLN A 239 -2.20 -15.63 -9.03
C GLN A 239 -1.85 -16.90 -9.84
N GLU A 240 -2.38 -17.05 -11.05
CA GLU A 240 -2.14 -18.19 -11.92
C GLU A 240 -0.70 -18.29 -12.41
N GLN A 241 -0.04 -17.16 -12.68
CA GLN A 241 1.37 -17.16 -13.05
C GLN A 241 2.23 -17.61 -11.86
N PHE A 242 2.06 -16.97 -10.69
CA PHE A 242 2.81 -17.33 -9.49
C PHE A 242 2.64 -18.80 -9.11
N LEU A 243 1.42 -19.32 -9.15
CA LEU A 243 1.16 -20.72 -8.79
C LEU A 243 1.75 -21.71 -9.79
N ARG A 244 1.84 -21.37 -11.08
CA ARG A 244 2.53 -22.18 -12.09
C ARG A 244 4.03 -22.21 -11.81
N ASP A 245 4.63 -21.04 -11.59
CA ASP A 245 6.06 -20.91 -11.30
C ASP A 245 6.42 -21.61 -9.98
N LEU A 246 5.56 -21.53 -8.96
CA LEU A 246 5.74 -22.23 -7.70
C LEU A 246 5.64 -23.76 -7.85
N ALA A 247 4.76 -24.26 -8.71
CA ALA A 247 4.66 -25.69 -8.99
C ALA A 247 5.92 -26.23 -9.68
N ASP A 248 6.55 -25.45 -10.57
CA ASP A 248 7.83 -25.78 -11.19
C ASP A 248 8.99 -25.68 -10.18
N PHE A 249 8.96 -24.71 -9.28
CA PHE A 249 10.01 -24.45 -8.29
C PHE A 249 9.98 -25.41 -7.08
N CYS A 250 8.78 -25.76 -6.59
CA CYS A 250 8.55 -26.52 -5.35
C CYS A 250 7.25 -27.36 -5.46
N PRO A 251 7.26 -28.46 -6.24
CA PRO A 251 6.05 -29.23 -6.60
C PRO A 251 5.39 -29.96 -5.40
N GLU A 252 6.06 -30.06 -4.26
CA GLU A 252 5.54 -30.69 -3.05
C GLU A 252 4.49 -29.83 -2.32
N ILE A 253 4.48 -28.52 -2.54
CA ILE A 253 3.50 -27.61 -1.96
C ILE A 253 2.21 -27.71 -2.79
N LYS A 254 1.11 -28.11 -2.15
CA LYS A 254 -0.20 -28.05 -2.80
C LYS A 254 -0.66 -26.61 -2.90
N THR A 255 -1.28 -26.25 -4.01
CA THR A 255 -1.68 -24.86 -4.27
C THR A 255 -3.08 -24.74 -4.85
N SER A 256 -3.66 -23.56 -4.69
CA SER A 256 -4.87 -23.14 -5.40
C SER A 256 -4.92 -21.62 -5.47
N VAL A 257 -5.55 -21.07 -6.50
CA VAL A 257 -6.01 -19.66 -6.46
C VAL A 257 -6.94 -19.47 -5.27
N PHE A 258 -7.03 -18.27 -4.72
CA PHE A 258 -7.91 -17.97 -3.60
C PHE A 258 -8.55 -16.60 -3.80
N TYR A 259 -9.80 -16.64 -4.25
CA TYR A 259 -10.57 -15.44 -4.59
C TYR A 259 -11.60 -15.12 -3.51
N PRO A 260 -12.15 -13.89 -3.49
CA PRO A 260 -13.31 -13.57 -2.66
C PRO A 260 -14.38 -14.66 -2.69
N SER A 261 -14.92 -14.99 -1.51
CA SER A 261 -15.89 -16.08 -1.28
C SER A 261 -15.31 -17.50 -1.23
N ASP A 262 -14.05 -17.72 -1.60
CA ASP A 262 -13.41 -19.01 -1.41
C ASP A 262 -13.17 -19.29 0.09
N ARG A 263 -13.32 -20.56 0.45
CA ARG A 263 -13.06 -21.09 1.80
C ARG A 263 -12.04 -22.21 1.73
N ALA A 264 -11.13 -22.27 2.69
CA ALA A 264 -10.25 -23.41 2.89
C ALA A 264 -10.55 -24.05 4.24
N VAL A 265 -10.95 -25.32 4.24
CA VAL A 265 -11.18 -26.13 5.44
C VAL A 265 -9.90 -26.90 5.75
N ILE A 266 -9.30 -26.61 6.90
CA ILE A 266 -7.97 -27.07 7.30
C ILE A 266 -8.11 -28.05 8.46
N THR A 267 -7.59 -29.26 8.25
CA THR A 267 -7.58 -30.34 9.25
C THR A 267 -6.21 -31.03 9.27
N PRO A 268 -5.87 -31.80 10.32
CA PRO A 268 -4.64 -32.58 10.33
C PRO A 268 -4.51 -33.56 9.15
N GLY A 269 -5.63 -33.99 8.58
CA GLY A 269 -5.69 -34.88 7.42
C GLY A 269 -5.47 -34.18 6.07
N GLY A 270 -5.49 -32.85 6.03
CA GLY A 270 -5.29 -32.06 4.83
C GLY A 270 -6.23 -30.86 4.71
N VAL A 271 -6.16 -30.21 3.55
CA VAL A 271 -6.90 -28.99 3.21
C VAL A 271 -7.90 -29.29 2.10
N GLU A 272 -9.15 -28.88 2.30
CA GLU A 272 -10.22 -28.90 1.31
C GLU A 272 -10.55 -27.46 0.87
N MET A 273 -10.42 -27.20 -0.43
CA MET A 273 -10.78 -25.91 -1.03
C MET A 273 -12.25 -25.92 -1.47
N GLN A 274 -13.03 -24.96 -0.99
CA GLN A 274 -14.43 -24.77 -1.34
C GLN A 274 -14.59 -23.44 -2.08
N LYS A 275 -14.88 -23.52 -3.39
CA LYS A 275 -15.00 -22.34 -4.25
C LYS A 275 -16.33 -21.63 -4.07
N ALA A 276 -16.29 -20.29 -3.95
CA ALA A 276 -17.47 -19.45 -3.81
C ALA A 276 -18.47 -19.96 -2.75
N ALA A 277 -17.95 -20.36 -1.59
CA ALA A 277 -18.67 -21.09 -0.56
C ALA A 277 -19.04 -20.23 0.66
N SER A 278 -18.72 -18.93 0.65
CA SER A 278 -19.13 -18.00 1.70
C SER A 278 -20.60 -17.60 1.57
N GLU A 279 -21.27 -17.45 2.72
CA GLU A 279 -22.64 -16.95 2.80
C GLU A 279 -22.73 -15.42 2.86
N PHE A 280 -21.63 -14.75 3.23
CA PHE A 280 -21.57 -13.31 3.47
C PHE A 280 -20.78 -12.52 2.43
N VAL A 281 -19.96 -13.16 1.59
CA VAL A 281 -19.27 -12.47 0.49
C VAL A 281 -19.46 -13.21 -0.83
N LYS A 282 -19.68 -12.46 -1.91
CA LYS A 282 -19.80 -12.98 -3.27
C LYS A 282 -19.04 -12.08 -4.24
N ILE A 283 -18.48 -12.67 -5.28
CA ILE A 283 -17.96 -11.89 -6.40
C ILE A 283 -19.15 -11.30 -7.17
N ARG A 284 -19.20 -9.98 -7.27
CA ARG A 284 -20.21 -9.25 -8.06
C ARG A 284 -19.83 -9.22 -9.53
N VAL A 285 -18.61 -8.78 -9.81
CA VAL A 285 -18.03 -8.74 -11.16
C VAL A 285 -16.59 -9.23 -11.08
N ASN A 286 -16.26 -10.21 -11.92
CA ASN A 286 -14.87 -10.62 -12.12
C ASN A 286 -14.23 -9.74 -13.21
N ASP A 287 -13.54 -8.70 -12.76
CA ASP A 287 -12.84 -7.74 -13.61
C ASP A 287 -11.31 -7.85 -13.53
N GLY A 288 -10.79 -9.04 -13.17
CA GLY A 288 -9.35 -9.30 -13.12
C GLY A 288 -8.60 -9.07 -14.44
N HIS A 289 -9.29 -9.07 -15.59
CA HIS A 289 -8.69 -8.69 -16.86
C HIS A 289 -8.28 -7.20 -16.94
N LYS A 290 -8.83 -6.33 -16.07
CA LYS A 290 -8.49 -4.90 -16.05
C LYS A 290 -7.11 -4.62 -15.46
N VAL A 291 -6.54 -5.54 -14.69
CA VAL A 291 -5.18 -5.45 -14.11
C VAL A 291 -4.14 -6.17 -14.96
N GLU A 292 -4.42 -6.37 -16.26
CA GLU A 292 -3.43 -6.92 -17.19
C GLU A 292 -2.19 -6.02 -17.24
N PHE A 293 -1.02 -6.59 -16.94
CA PHE A 293 0.25 -5.87 -17.01
C PHE A 293 0.66 -5.61 -18.46
N LYS A 294 0.67 -4.33 -18.84
CA LYS A 294 1.04 -3.87 -20.17
C LYS A 294 1.72 -2.50 -20.07
N PRO A 295 2.98 -2.44 -19.61
CA PRO A 295 3.72 -1.19 -19.36
C PRO A 295 4.17 -0.47 -20.65
N VAL A 296 3.41 -0.65 -21.73
CA VAL A 296 3.57 -0.02 -23.06
C VAL A 296 2.23 0.54 -23.56
N ALA A 297 1.20 0.54 -22.72
CA ALA A 297 -0.11 1.09 -23.02
C ALA A 297 -0.05 2.62 -23.18
N GLU A 298 -1.16 3.19 -23.68
CA GLU A 298 -1.31 4.64 -23.78
C GLU A 298 -1.40 5.27 -22.39
N VAL A 299 -0.74 6.41 -22.25
CA VAL A 299 -0.70 7.19 -21.01
C VAL A 299 -1.54 8.47 -21.21
N PRO A 300 -2.60 8.70 -20.42
CA PRO A 300 -3.35 9.94 -20.47
C PRO A 300 -2.50 11.12 -19.97
N PRO A 301 -2.75 12.36 -20.45
CA PRO A 301 -2.08 13.55 -19.95
C PRO A 301 -2.44 13.82 -18.48
N ILE A 302 -1.53 14.46 -17.75
CA ILE A 302 -1.83 15.03 -16.42
C ILE A 302 -2.87 16.15 -16.60
N ARG A 303 -3.87 16.20 -15.73
CA ARG A 303 -4.90 17.25 -15.72
C ARG A 303 -5.41 17.46 -14.29
N THR A 304 -5.72 18.71 -13.96
CA THR A 304 -6.45 19.01 -12.72
C THR A 304 -7.75 18.21 -12.62
N ARG A 305 -8.07 17.76 -11.41
CA ARG A 305 -9.31 17.09 -11.06
C ARG A 305 -10.44 18.08 -10.77
N THR A 306 -10.12 19.34 -10.56
CA THR A 306 -11.09 20.40 -10.28
C THR A 306 -11.89 20.74 -11.53
N GLN A 307 -13.16 20.34 -11.56
CA GLN A 307 -14.05 20.56 -12.71
C GLN A 307 -14.69 21.96 -12.69
N ASP A 308 -14.99 22.49 -11.51
CA ASP A 308 -15.58 23.81 -11.38
C ASP A 308 -14.57 24.90 -11.76
N LYS A 309 -14.95 25.76 -12.71
CA LYS A 309 -14.04 26.77 -13.28
C LYS A 309 -13.65 27.85 -12.27
N ALA A 310 -14.58 28.26 -11.40
CA ALA A 310 -14.32 29.31 -10.43
C ALA A 310 -13.39 28.81 -9.32
N GLN A 311 -13.59 27.58 -8.87
CA GLN A 311 -12.71 26.90 -7.94
C GLN A 311 -11.32 26.66 -8.56
N HIS A 312 -11.25 26.19 -9.81
CA HIS A 312 -9.98 26.01 -10.50
C HIS A 312 -9.20 27.33 -10.62
N GLU A 313 -9.85 28.44 -10.99
CA GLU A 313 -9.19 29.75 -11.07
C GLU A 313 -8.60 30.17 -9.71
N LYS A 314 -9.32 29.91 -8.61
CA LYS A 314 -8.83 30.18 -7.25
C LYS A 314 -7.62 29.32 -6.90
N GLU A 315 -7.69 28.01 -7.16
CA GLU A 315 -6.59 27.07 -6.91
C GLU A 315 -5.36 27.43 -7.73
N TRP A 316 -5.56 27.73 -9.02
CA TRP A 316 -4.51 28.16 -9.94
C TRP A 316 -3.81 29.40 -9.43
N GLN A 317 -4.56 30.44 -9.04
CA GLN A 317 -3.97 31.67 -8.51
C GLN A 317 -3.15 31.43 -7.23
N ALA A 318 -3.61 30.53 -6.35
CA ALA A 318 -2.89 30.17 -5.12
C ALA A 318 -1.62 29.36 -5.41
N VAL A 319 -1.67 28.45 -6.39
CA VAL A 319 -0.50 27.67 -6.82
C VAL A 319 0.55 28.56 -7.48
N VAL A 320 0.14 29.46 -8.38
CA VAL A 320 1.06 30.42 -9.01
C VAL A 320 1.69 31.33 -7.96
N ASP A 321 0.91 31.87 -7.03
CA ASP A 321 1.42 32.69 -5.93
C ASP A 321 2.42 31.93 -5.05
N PHE A 322 2.12 30.67 -4.70
CA PHE A 322 3.05 29.82 -3.96
C PHE A 322 4.37 29.61 -4.72
N ILE A 323 4.30 29.26 -6.00
CA ILE A 323 5.49 29.01 -6.82
C ILE A 323 6.31 30.30 -6.90
N GLU A 324 5.72 31.40 -7.37
CA GLU A 324 6.44 32.62 -7.70
C GLU A 324 6.94 33.39 -6.46
N ASN A 325 6.28 33.25 -5.31
CA ASN A 325 6.57 34.08 -4.12
C ASN A 325 7.06 33.30 -2.89
N ARG A 326 6.96 31.97 -2.84
CA ARG A 326 7.31 31.19 -1.64
C ARG A 326 8.21 29.98 -1.90
N PHE A 327 8.10 29.35 -3.06
CA PHE A 327 8.70 28.05 -3.30
C PHE A 327 10.23 28.06 -3.24
N VAL A 328 10.90 29.06 -3.84
CA VAL A 328 12.37 29.18 -3.78
C VAL A 328 12.87 29.36 -2.35
N ASP A 329 12.22 30.22 -1.57
CA ASP A 329 12.59 30.46 -0.17
C ASP A 329 12.53 29.17 0.64
N LEU A 330 11.49 28.36 0.43
CA LEU A 330 11.37 27.05 1.08
C LEU A 330 12.47 26.08 0.63
N LEU A 331 12.88 26.12 -0.63
CA LEU A 331 13.91 25.22 -1.18
C LEU A 331 15.30 25.56 -0.65
N VAL A 332 15.66 26.85 -0.54
CA VAL A 332 16.99 27.25 -0.06
C VAL A 332 17.22 26.96 1.42
N GLU A 333 16.14 26.80 2.19
CA GLU A 333 16.18 26.34 3.59
C GLU A 333 16.48 24.83 3.72
N LYS A 334 16.30 24.05 2.65
CA LYS A 334 16.50 22.59 2.68
C LYS A 334 17.98 22.23 2.54
N LYS A 335 18.39 21.19 3.27
CA LYS A 335 19.76 20.66 3.15
C LYS A 335 20.05 20.12 1.74
N ALA A 336 19.03 19.61 1.05
CA ALA A 336 19.11 19.08 -0.30
C ALA A 336 19.62 20.11 -1.33
N VAL A 337 19.47 21.42 -1.07
CA VAL A 337 19.95 22.49 -1.97
C VAL A 337 21.44 22.35 -2.31
N ARG A 338 22.26 21.86 -1.37
CA ARG A 338 23.69 21.63 -1.60
C ARG A 338 23.92 20.60 -2.71
N SER A 339 23.15 19.51 -2.67
CA SER A 339 23.20 18.48 -3.71
C SER A 339 22.75 19.03 -5.06
N TRP A 340 21.68 19.82 -5.09
CA TRP A 340 21.19 20.44 -6.33
C TRP A 340 22.22 21.40 -6.94
N VAL A 341 22.91 22.20 -6.14
CA VAL A 341 24.00 23.08 -6.58
C VAL A 341 25.22 22.27 -7.05
N ASP A 342 25.67 21.28 -6.26
CA ASP A 342 26.84 20.45 -6.57
C ASP A 342 26.67 19.68 -7.89
N TRP A 343 25.45 19.23 -8.16
CA TRP A 343 25.08 18.51 -9.37
C TRP A 343 24.60 19.42 -10.50
N LYS A 344 24.63 20.75 -10.32
CA LYS A 344 24.20 21.73 -11.34
C LYS A 344 22.81 21.39 -11.90
N VAL A 345 21.88 21.12 -10.98
CA VAL A 345 20.51 20.75 -11.30
C VAL A 345 19.81 21.91 -12.01
N VAL A 346 19.18 21.60 -13.13
CA VAL A 346 18.20 22.45 -13.79
C VAL A 346 16.86 21.76 -13.63
N TYR A 347 16.11 22.26 -12.66
CA TYR A 347 14.83 21.74 -12.25
C TYR A 347 13.71 22.41 -13.07
N GLN A 348 12.75 21.60 -13.54
CA GLN A 348 11.53 22.08 -14.19
C GLN A 348 10.31 21.56 -13.44
N LEU A 349 9.52 22.49 -12.90
CA LEU A 349 8.17 22.26 -12.39
C LEU A 349 7.16 22.60 -13.49
N GLU A 350 6.29 21.65 -13.85
CA GLU A 350 5.19 21.88 -14.78
C GLU A 350 3.85 21.61 -14.08
N VAL A 351 2.99 22.63 -14.02
CA VAL A 351 1.67 22.52 -13.37
C VAL A 351 0.58 22.46 -14.42
N PHE A 352 -0.28 21.46 -14.34
CA PHE A 352 -1.35 21.19 -15.30
C PHE A 352 -2.72 21.66 -14.77
N GLY A 353 -3.34 22.58 -15.50
CA GLY A 353 -4.72 23.04 -15.27
C GLY A 353 -5.74 22.25 -16.11
N GLN A 354 -6.89 22.87 -16.39
CA GLN A 354 -7.96 22.26 -17.20
C GLN A 354 -7.59 22.16 -18.70
N ASP A 355 -7.05 23.24 -19.27
CA ASP A 355 -6.87 23.40 -20.72
C ASP A 355 -5.38 23.47 -21.15
N GLY A 356 -4.44 23.29 -20.22
CA GLY A 356 -3.00 23.38 -20.51
C GLY A 356 -2.12 23.29 -19.28
N SER A 357 -0.85 23.63 -19.44
CA SER A 357 0.14 23.68 -18.35
C SER A 357 0.96 24.96 -18.39
N GLU A 358 1.50 25.34 -17.24
CA GLU A 358 2.53 26.37 -17.11
C GLU A 358 3.82 25.76 -16.53
N ILE A 359 4.95 26.36 -16.85
CA ILE A 359 6.29 25.85 -16.54
C ILE A 359 7.09 26.90 -15.78
N TRP A 360 7.74 26.47 -14.72
CA TRP A 360 8.73 27.23 -13.97
C TRP A 360 10.01 26.42 -13.84
N CYS A 361 11.15 27.07 -14.11
CA CYS A 361 12.47 26.47 -14.02
C CYS A 361 13.32 27.14 -12.94
N LEU A 362 14.19 26.33 -12.32
CA LEU A 362 15.25 26.77 -11.41
C LEU A 362 16.58 26.21 -11.90
N ASP A 363 17.57 27.06 -12.14
CA ASP A 363 18.93 26.67 -12.50
C ASP A 363 19.87 26.82 -11.30
N PHE A 364 20.14 25.72 -10.60
CA PHE A 364 21.04 25.67 -9.46
C PHE A 364 22.53 25.76 -9.85
N ALA A 365 22.87 25.89 -11.14
CA ALA A 365 24.21 26.18 -11.60
C ALA A 365 24.53 27.69 -11.62
N GLY A 366 23.51 28.55 -11.58
CA GLY A 366 23.64 30.01 -11.58
C GLY A 366 24.07 30.59 -10.22
N GLU A 367 24.34 31.90 -10.20
CA GLU A 367 24.64 32.63 -8.96
C GLU A 367 23.38 32.80 -8.09
N ASP A 368 22.21 32.92 -8.73
CA ASP A 368 20.90 33.07 -8.07
C ASP A 368 19.92 31.99 -8.56
N ALA A 369 19.26 31.28 -7.64
CA ALA A 369 18.21 30.29 -7.93
C ALA A 369 16.86 30.99 -8.21
N ALA A 370 16.85 32.01 -9.07
CA ALA A 370 15.63 32.74 -9.41
C ALA A 370 14.71 31.88 -10.29
N ILE A 371 13.40 32.08 -10.11
CA ILE A 371 12.39 31.45 -10.97
C ILE A 371 12.47 31.99 -12.38
N ILE A 372 12.56 31.09 -13.34
CA ILE A 372 12.48 31.38 -14.77
C ILE A 372 11.17 30.81 -15.29
N LYS A 373 10.23 31.67 -15.70
CA LYS A 373 8.98 31.23 -16.32
C LYS A 373 9.24 30.73 -17.74
N GLY A 374 8.77 29.52 -18.05
CA GLY A 374 8.97 28.85 -19.33
C GLY A 374 10.18 27.90 -19.35
N ARG A 375 10.59 27.48 -20.56
CA ARG A 375 11.63 26.46 -20.76
C ARG A 375 13.02 27.07 -20.89
N VAL A 376 14.01 26.45 -20.26
CA VAL A 376 15.43 26.89 -20.30
C VAL A 376 16.34 26.02 -21.18
N GLY A 377 15.77 25.04 -21.89
CA GLY A 377 16.49 24.19 -22.86
C GLY A 377 17.37 23.07 -22.27
N LYS A 378 17.58 23.05 -20.95
CA LYS A 378 18.17 21.96 -20.18
C LYS A 378 17.22 21.53 -19.07
N ILE A 379 17.06 20.22 -18.86
CA ILE A 379 16.30 19.65 -17.75
C ILE A 379 17.04 18.40 -17.30
N ASN A 380 17.38 18.31 -16.01
CA ASN A 380 17.91 17.09 -15.41
C ASN A 380 17.12 16.63 -14.18
N LEU A 381 16.18 17.43 -13.68
CA LEU A 381 15.13 17.02 -12.75
C LEU A 381 13.80 17.62 -13.21
N TYR A 382 12.76 16.80 -13.34
CA TYR A 382 11.42 17.23 -13.75
C TYR A 382 10.38 16.77 -12.75
N GLU A 383 9.44 17.64 -12.41
CA GLU A 383 8.22 17.31 -11.66
C GLU A 383 7.03 17.93 -12.40
N GLY A 384 6.14 17.07 -12.90
CA GLY A 384 4.86 17.45 -13.49
C GLY A 384 3.74 17.11 -12.51
N ILE A 385 2.88 18.07 -12.20
CA ILE A 385 1.82 17.88 -11.20
C ILE A 385 0.53 18.60 -11.62
N ALA A 386 -0.61 17.98 -11.39
CA ALA A 386 -1.90 18.65 -11.57
C ALA A 386 -2.11 19.75 -10.53
N CYS A 387 -2.79 20.84 -10.94
CA CYS A 387 -3.03 22.01 -10.08
C CYS A 387 -3.77 21.63 -8.78
N SER A 388 -4.73 20.70 -8.86
CA SER A 388 -5.50 20.24 -7.70
C SER A 388 -4.60 19.55 -6.66
N GLU A 389 -3.73 18.66 -7.11
CA GLU A 389 -2.81 17.89 -6.26
C GLU A 389 -1.78 18.83 -5.59
N LEU A 390 -1.19 19.76 -6.35
CA LEU A 390 -0.26 20.73 -5.77
C LEU A 390 -0.96 21.70 -4.81
N TYR A 391 -2.17 22.16 -5.16
CA TYR A 391 -2.98 22.99 -4.26
C TYR A 391 -3.27 22.27 -2.95
N SER A 392 -3.71 21.01 -3.00
CA SER A 392 -3.99 20.22 -1.79
C SER A 392 -2.73 19.95 -0.95
N LEU A 393 -1.55 19.80 -1.57
CA LEU A 393 -0.28 19.74 -0.83
C LEU A 393 -0.01 21.07 -0.09
N ILE A 394 -0.22 22.21 -0.77
CA ILE A 394 -0.04 23.55 -0.17
C ILE A 394 -1.01 23.77 1.00
N GLN A 395 -2.25 23.26 0.90
CA GLN A 395 -3.26 23.37 1.97
C GLN A 395 -3.12 22.31 3.05
N ASN A 396 -2.21 21.35 2.89
CA ASN A 396 -2.07 20.20 3.78
C ASN A 396 -3.35 19.32 3.87
N GLU A 397 -4.03 19.17 2.73
CA GLU A 397 -5.29 18.43 2.59
C GLU A 397 -5.11 17.07 1.92
N THR A 398 -3.88 16.71 1.53
CA THR A 398 -3.55 15.43 0.87
C THR A 398 -2.26 14.82 1.43
N SER A 399 -1.78 13.74 0.82
CA SER A 399 -0.57 13.02 1.19
C SER A 399 0.17 12.53 -0.06
N TRP A 400 1.43 12.09 0.10
CA TRP A 400 2.15 11.44 -0.99
C TRP A 400 1.59 10.06 -1.35
N ASP A 401 0.82 9.42 -0.48
CA ASP A 401 0.12 8.18 -0.82
C ASP A 401 -0.91 8.45 -1.91
N TYR A 402 -1.67 9.55 -1.82
CA TYR A 402 -2.59 9.95 -2.89
C TYR A 402 -1.84 10.46 -4.13
N VAL A 403 -0.99 11.49 -3.94
CA VAL A 403 -0.33 12.20 -5.03
C VAL A 403 0.61 11.28 -5.81
N GLY A 404 1.33 10.41 -5.11
CA GLY A 404 2.29 9.48 -5.69
C GLY A 404 1.65 8.36 -6.50
N ILE A 405 0.46 7.89 -6.14
CA ILE A 405 -0.15 6.72 -6.78
C ILE A 405 -1.28 7.05 -7.76
N ASN A 406 -1.77 8.30 -7.82
CA ASN A 406 -2.89 8.66 -8.71
C ASN A 406 -2.47 8.99 -10.17
N GLY A 407 -1.17 9.06 -10.44
CA GLY A 407 -0.58 9.33 -11.76
C GLY A 407 -0.79 10.75 -12.30
N GLN A 408 -1.29 11.67 -11.46
CA GLN A 408 -1.38 13.12 -11.71
C GLN A 408 -0.15 13.89 -11.22
N TYR A 409 0.75 13.22 -10.50
CA TYR A 409 2.13 13.62 -10.34
C TYR A 409 3.04 12.66 -11.11
N ARG A 410 4.03 13.20 -11.82
CA ARG A 410 5.02 12.41 -12.57
C ARG A 410 6.37 13.11 -12.53
N THR A 411 7.44 12.33 -12.41
CA THR A 411 8.78 12.88 -12.26
C THR A 411 9.81 12.01 -12.96
N PHE A 412 10.91 12.63 -13.41
CA PHE A 412 12.11 11.89 -13.78
C PHE A 412 13.36 12.63 -13.32
N LYS A 413 14.44 11.88 -13.13
CA LYS A 413 15.74 12.39 -12.69
C LYS A 413 16.83 11.88 -13.66
N ASN A 414 17.43 12.80 -14.41
CA ASN A 414 18.58 12.55 -15.28
C ASN A 414 19.78 13.32 -14.73
N ILE A 415 20.21 13.05 -13.50
CA ILE A 415 21.18 13.88 -12.79
C ILE A 415 22.58 13.68 -13.37
N TYR A 416 23.11 14.73 -14.00
CA TYR A 416 24.48 14.80 -14.50
C TYR A 416 25.01 16.23 -14.42
N ARG A 417 26.34 16.35 -14.38
CA ARG A 417 27.07 17.62 -14.47
C ARG A 417 28.21 17.54 -15.47
N ILE A 418 28.50 18.70 -16.09
CA ILE A 418 29.62 18.89 -17.01
C ILE A 418 30.65 19.81 -16.36
N ARG A 419 31.92 19.41 -16.44
CA ARG A 419 33.10 20.24 -16.14
C ARG A 419 34.01 20.24 -17.37
N MET A 420 35.04 21.08 -17.38
CA MET A 420 35.95 21.17 -18.52
C MET A 420 36.65 19.83 -18.76
N GLY A 421 36.23 19.11 -19.81
CA GLY A 421 36.78 17.80 -20.17
C GLY A 421 36.19 16.60 -19.42
N GLU A 422 35.19 16.81 -18.56
CA GLU A 422 34.63 15.74 -17.70
C GLU A 422 33.10 15.70 -17.80
N PHE A 423 32.57 14.48 -17.88
CA PHE A 423 31.16 14.15 -17.77
C PHE A 423 30.98 13.27 -16.53
N GLU A 424 30.17 13.73 -15.58
CA GLU A 424 29.83 12.98 -14.38
C GLU A 424 28.32 12.81 -14.34
N HIS A 425 27.83 11.61 -14.03
CA HIS A 425 26.43 11.37 -13.75
C HIS A 425 26.26 10.78 -12.37
N TRP A 426 25.11 11.05 -11.76
CA TRP A 426 24.77 10.47 -10.48
C TRP A 426 24.54 8.97 -10.66
N THR A 427 25.21 8.17 -9.85
CA THR A 427 24.98 6.73 -9.70
C THR A 427 24.35 6.53 -8.34
N ARG A 428 23.31 5.70 -8.22
CA ARG A 428 22.69 5.33 -6.94
C ARG A 428 23.75 4.76 -5.99
N THR A 429 24.35 5.60 -5.17
CA THR A 429 25.28 5.23 -4.10
C THR A 429 24.53 5.42 -2.79
N ASP A 430 23.84 4.37 -2.34
CA ASP A 430 23.15 4.19 -1.05
C ASP A 430 22.06 5.21 -0.62
N ASP A 431 22.05 6.44 -1.14
CA ASP A 431 21.07 7.50 -0.84
C ASP A 431 20.17 7.79 -2.06
N GLU A 432 18.92 8.20 -1.81
CA GLU A 432 18.03 8.68 -2.87
C GLU A 432 18.33 10.15 -3.24
N PHE A 433 18.29 10.49 -4.53
CA PHE A 433 18.38 11.89 -4.96
C PHE A 433 17.05 12.61 -4.67
N LEU A 434 17.05 13.47 -3.65
CA LEU A 434 15.87 14.17 -3.14
C LEU A 434 15.27 15.16 -4.15
N GLN A 435 13.94 15.17 -4.26
CA GLN A 435 13.18 16.03 -5.17
C GLN A 435 12.74 17.33 -4.48
N PRO A 436 12.72 18.47 -5.20
CA PRO A 436 12.21 19.73 -4.68
C PRO A 436 10.81 19.64 -4.04
N LEU A 437 9.80 19.04 -4.68
CA LEU A 437 8.46 18.98 -4.07
C LEU A 437 8.43 18.07 -2.83
N THR A 438 9.09 16.91 -2.85
CA THR A 438 9.14 16.03 -1.67
C THR A 438 9.90 16.65 -0.51
N GLU A 439 10.89 17.52 -0.77
CA GLU A 439 11.58 18.27 0.28
C GLU A 439 10.72 19.39 0.88
N VAL A 440 9.90 20.04 0.06
CA VAL A 440 8.99 21.12 0.49
C VAL A 440 7.79 20.56 1.24
N PHE A 441 7.26 19.43 0.79
CA PHE A 441 6.16 18.69 1.41
C PHE A 441 6.69 17.32 1.89
N PRO A 442 7.45 17.24 3.00
CA PRO A 442 8.07 15.99 3.42
C PRO A 442 7.03 14.94 3.78
N ALA A 443 7.16 13.74 3.19
CA ALA A 443 6.50 12.55 3.70
C ALA A 443 7.03 12.21 5.10
N GLY A 444 6.19 11.64 5.95
CA GLY A 444 6.59 11.23 7.30
C GLY A 444 5.44 11.22 8.29
N ALA A 445 5.77 11.09 9.57
CA ALA A 445 4.82 10.84 10.65
C ALA A 445 3.74 11.92 10.78
N GLU A 446 4.08 13.19 10.54
CA GLU A 446 3.12 14.29 10.62
C GLU A 446 2.07 14.19 9.50
N MET A 447 2.51 14.09 8.24
CA MET A 447 1.63 13.94 7.08
C MET A 447 0.78 12.65 7.17
N ASP A 448 1.37 11.54 7.60
CA ASP A 448 0.66 10.28 7.82
C ASP A 448 -0.41 10.42 8.90
N ARG A 449 -0.05 11.04 10.03
CA ARG A 449 -0.99 11.26 11.13
C ARG A 449 -2.15 12.13 10.67
N GLU A 450 -1.89 13.23 9.98
CA GLU A 450 -2.94 14.12 9.47
C GLU A 450 -3.86 13.43 8.48
N LYS A 451 -3.30 12.62 7.56
CA LYS A 451 -4.06 11.76 6.65
C LYS A 451 -5.07 10.89 7.38
N PHE A 452 -4.63 10.12 8.37
CA PHE A 452 -5.53 9.26 9.14
C PHE A 452 -6.51 10.05 10.02
N MET A 453 -6.09 11.16 10.62
CA MET A 453 -6.99 11.98 11.44
C MET A 453 -8.10 12.62 10.61
N ARG A 454 -7.83 13.05 9.37
CA ARG A 454 -8.87 13.53 8.44
C ARG A 454 -9.93 12.45 8.21
N ASP A 455 -9.52 11.20 8.02
CA ASP A 455 -10.45 10.09 7.84
C ASP A 455 -11.22 9.75 9.12
N VAL A 456 -10.59 9.83 10.29
CA VAL A 456 -11.28 9.67 11.58
C VAL A 456 -12.39 10.71 11.71
N GLU A 457 -12.08 11.98 11.46
CA GLU A 457 -13.06 13.07 11.49
C GLU A 457 -14.16 12.88 10.45
N ARG A 458 -13.80 12.35 9.28
CA ARG A 458 -14.73 12.10 8.18
C ARG A 458 -15.72 10.99 8.49
N TRP A 459 -15.31 9.91 9.17
CA TRP A 459 -16.12 8.68 9.29
C TRP A 459 -16.67 8.40 10.69
N LYS A 460 -16.00 8.83 11.77
CA LYS A 460 -16.44 8.53 13.13
C LYS A 460 -17.88 9.01 13.37
N GLY A 461 -18.77 8.09 13.73
CA GLY A 461 -20.18 8.35 14.03
C GLY A 461 -21.03 8.74 12.81
N LYS A 462 -20.52 8.54 11.59
CA LYS A 462 -21.19 8.91 10.32
C LYS A 462 -21.40 7.73 9.38
N VAL A 463 -20.90 6.54 9.73
CA VAL A 463 -20.97 5.30 8.93
C VAL A 463 -21.77 4.22 9.63
#